data_AF-A0A526S5P8-F1
#
_entry.id   AF-A0A526S5P8-F1
#
_cell.length_a   1.000
_cell.length_b   1.000
_cell.length_c   1.000
_cell.angle_alpha   90.00
_cell.angle_beta   90.00
_cell.angle_gamma   90.00
#
_symmetry.space_group_name_H-M   'P 1'
#
loop_
_entity.id
_entity.type
_entity.pdbx_description
1 polymer ?
#
loop_
_entity_poly.entity_id
_entity_poly.type
_entity_poly.pdbx_seq_one_letter_code
_entity_poly.pdbx_strand_id
1 'polypeptide(L)'
;MPPYPTGSWMPVALSADLPAGTVIPAQSPAGPIALWRSSSGRAAAFADRCPHRGMRLSHGFVRGESLSCIYHGWSYAQAGNCLRIPAHPALAPPDTIRVATQPVEDGGGIMWISVGEPAAGPPRFEGLAPLRSMMVEADIAALEAVAGTKADGGLLGYTENARTVQLLLAPQGKARTLMHVLVDQGSSQAERIAASRAAEALRRAAEDNSRGGIAR
;
A
#
# COMPACT_ATOMS: atom_id res chain seq x y z
N MET A 1 15.73 7.34 -7.22
CA MET A 1 15.40 6.85 -5.86
C MET A 1 14.48 5.67 -5.98
N PRO A 2 14.80 4.54 -5.33
CA PRO A 2 15.04 3.34 -6.09
C PRO A 2 13.73 2.76 -6.61
N PRO A 3 13.69 2.26 -7.86
CA PRO A 3 12.82 1.14 -8.12
C PRO A 3 13.20 0.09 -7.08
N TYR A 4 12.29 -0.25 -6.18
CA TYR A 4 12.49 -1.27 -5.15
C TYR A 4 13.35 -2.40 -5.74
N PRO A 5 14.57 -2.62 -5.23
CA PRO A 5 15.44 -3.66 -5.77
C PRO A 5 14.68 -4.98 -5.72
N THR A 6 14.88 -5.83 -6.73
CA THR A 6 14.37 -7.19 -6.68
C THR A 6 14.82 -7.84 -5.36
N GLY A 7 13.87 -8.42 -4.63
CA GLY A 7 14.08 -9.00 -3.30
C GLY A 7 13.79 -8.06 -2.12
N SER A 8 13.27 -6.85 -2.37
CA SER A 8 12.87 -5.90 -1.32
C SER A 8 11.34 -5.88 -1.07
N TRP A 9 10.96 -5.22 0.03
CA TRP A 9 9.56 -5.00 0.41
C TRP A 9 9.15 -3.55 0.21
N MET A 10 7.99 -3.34 -0.40
CA MET A 10 7.36 -2.03 -0.60
C MET A 10 6.13 -1.92 0.31
N PRO A 11 6.02 -0.87 1.15
CA PRO A 11 4.80 -0.62 1.91
C PRO A 11 3.74 -0.03 0.98
N VAL A 12 2.50 -0.52 1.10
CA VAL A 12 1.41 -0.19 0.16
C VAL A 12 0.14 0.32 0.83
N ALA A 13 -0.07 0.00 2.11
CA ALA A 13 -1.23 0.41 2.90
C ALA A 13 -0.96 0.20 4.39
N LEU A 14 -1.78 0.79 5.26
CA LEU A 14 -1.81 0.37 6.66
C LEU A 14 -2.71 -0.84 6.82
N SER A 15 -2.37 -1.72 7.77
CA SER A 15 -3.18 -2.90 8.09
C SER A 15 -4.57 -2.54 8.62
N ALA A 16 -4.71 -1.34 9.21
CA ALA A 16 -5.98 -0.80 9.67
C ALA A 16 -6.88 -0.32 8.51
N ASP A 17 -6.28 0.07 7.36
CA ASP A 17 -7.02 0.49 6.16
C ASP A 17 -7.57 -0.73 5.39
N LEU A 18 -7.12 -1.94 5.73
CA LEU A 18 -7.58 -3.21 5.16
C LEU A 18 -8.19 -4.14 6.22
N PRO A 19 -9.38 -3.85 6.79
CA PRO A 19 -10.05 -4.78 7.70
C PRO A 19 -10.33 -6.15 7.07
N ALA A 20 -10.53 -7.17 7.90
CA ALA A 20 -10.93 -8.50 7.41
C ALA A 20 -12.22 -8.41 6.57
N GLY A 21 -12.29 -9.16 5.47
CA GLY A 21 -13.42 -9.14 4.55
C GLY A 21 -13.46 -7.94 3.59
N THR A 22 -12.37 -7.18 3.46
CA THR A 22 -12.32 -6.00 2.58
C THR A 22 -11.28 -6.13 1.48
N VAL A 23 -11.43 -5.28 0.45
CA VAL A 23 -10.46 -5.09 -0.64
C VAL A 23 -10.29 -3.59 -0.86
N ILE A 24 -9.04 -3.17 -1.10
CA ILE A 24 -8.69 -1.79 -1.44
C ILE A 24 -7.76 -1.76 -2.67
N PRO A 25 -7.78 -0.67 -3.46
CA PRO A 25 -6.76 -0.47 -4.49
C PRO A 25 -5.43 -0.06 -3.86
N ALA A 26 -4.33 -0.56 -4.40
CA ALA A 26 -2.98 -0.08 -4.11
C ALA A 26 -2.11 -0.12 -5.37
N GLN A 27 -0.85 0.33 -5.27
CA GLN A 27 0.09 0.35 -6.39
C GLN A 27 1.31 -0.52 -6.09
N SER A 28 1.80 -1.21 -7.11
CA SER A 28 3.09 -1.89 -7.11
C SER A 28 3.93 -1.44 -8.30
N PRO A 29 5.24 -1.79 -8.33
CA PRO A 29 6.07 -1.55 -9.51
C PRO A 29 5.57 -2.29 -10.77
N ALA A 30 4.84 -3.40 -10.60
CA ALA A 30 4.25 -4.16 -11.70
C ALA A 30 2.90 -3.59 -12.18
N GLY A 31 2.30 -2.66 -11.43
CA GLY A 31 1.06 -1.98 -11.78
C GLY A 31 0.05 -1.93 -10.62
N PRO A 32 -1.21 -1.57 -10.90
CA PRO A 32 -2.27 -1.51 -9.90
C PRO A 32 -2.57 -2.89 -9.32
N ILE A 33 -2.79 -2.94 -8.01
CA ILE A 33 -3.13 -4.17 -7.29
C ILE A 33 -4.46 -4.04 -6.52
N ALA A 34 -5.17 -5.15 -6.43
CA ALA A 34 -6.26 -5.36 -5.47
C ALA A 34 -5.67 -6.03 -4.23
N LEU A 35 -5.45 -5.23 -3.19
CA LEU A 35 -5.02 -5.72 -1.89
C LEU A 35 -6.26 -6.09 -1.10
N TRP A 36 -6.40 -7.35 -0.70
CA TRP A 36 -7.58 -7.83 -0.02
C TRP A 36 -7.25 -8.70 1.18
N ARG A 37 -8.17 -8.74 2.15
CA ARG A 37 -8.06 -9.57 3.34
C ARG A 37 -9.28 -10.46 3.44
N SER A 38 -9.06 -11.77 3.49
CA SER A 38 -10.10 -12.77 3.71
C SER A 38 -10.83 -12.57 5.04
N SER A 39 -11.95 -13.25 5.22
CA SER A 39 -12.72 -13.21 6.47
C SER A 39 -11.92 -13.81 7.64
N SER A 40 -11.04 -14.77 7.38
CA SER A 40 -10.09 -15.31 8.38
C SER A 40 -8.91 -14.39 8.70
N GLY A 41 -8.78 -13.24 8.01
CA GLY A 41 -7.70 -12.28 8.25
C GLY A 41 -6.44 -12.48 7.40
N ARG A 42 -6.37 -13.52 6.57
CA ARG A 42 -5.26 -13.73 5.63
C ARG A 42 -5.31 -12.72 4.48
N ALA A 43 -4.19 -12.03 4.22
CA ALA A 43 -4.07 -11.05 3.15
C ALA A 43 -3.58 -11.66 1.83
N ALA A 44 -3.97 -11.05 0.71
CA ALA A 44 -3.47 -11.38 -0.62
C ALA A 44 -3.42 -10.11 -1.49
N ALA A 45 -2.44 -10.05 -2.40
CA ALA A 45 -2.27 -8.94 -3.35
C ALA A 45 -2.39 -9.49 -4.77
N PHE A 46 -3.44 -9.08 -5.47
CA PHE A 46 -3.72 -9.48 -6.85
C PHE A 46 -3.38 -8.36 -7.80
N ALA A 47 -2.96 -8.67 -9.03
CA ALA A 47 -3.07 -7.70 -10.11
C ALA A 47 -4.53 -7.21 -10.19
N ASP A 48 -4.74 -5.89 -10.29
CA ASP A 48 -6.08 -5.28 -10.26
C ASP A 48 -6.83 -5.44 -11.60
N ARG A 49 -6.87 -6.67 -12.11
CA ARG A 49 -7.41 -6.99 -13.43
C ARG A 49 -7.94 -8.42 -13.45
N CYS A 50 -9.25 -8.56 -13.56
CA CYS A 50 -9.91 -9.84 -13.73
C CYS A 50 -9.51 -10.49 -15.08
N PRO A 51 -9.04 -11.75 -15.11
CA PRO A 51 -8.61 -12.41 -16.35
C PRO A 51 -9.76 -12.63 -17.36
N HIS A 52 -11.01 -12.54 -16.94
CA HIS A 52 -12.16 -12.69 -17.84
C HIS A 52 -12.29 -11.50 -18.80
N ARG A 53 -12.53 -10.28 -18.28
CA ARG A 53 -12.76 -9.06 -19.10
C ARG A 53 -12.08 -7.80 -18.57
N GLY A 54 -11.09 -7.96 -17.70
CA GLY A 54 -10.24 -6.85 -17.25
C GLY A 54 -10.84 -5.92 -16.20
N MET A 55 -12.02 -6.23 -15.63
CA MET A 55 -12.59 -5.43 -14.53
C MET A 55 -11.61 -5.40 -13.35
N ARG A 56 -11.48 -4.25 -12.71
CA ARG A 56 -10.68 -4.08 -11.49
C ARG A 56 -11.25 -4.94 -10.36
N LEU A 57 -10.40 -5.79 -9.81
CA LEU A 57 -10.75 -6.66 -8.69
C LEU A 57 -10.82 -5.89 -7.36
N SER A 58 -10.21 -4.70 -7.30
CA SER A 58 -10.31 -3.76 -6.18
C SER A 58 -11.71 -3.21 -5.96
N HIS A 59 -12.58 -3.28 -6.97
CA HIS A 59 -14.01 -3.00 -6.86
C HIS A 59 -14.86 -4.23 -6.54
N GLY A 60 -14.23 -5.38 -6.30
CA GLY A 60 -14.89 -6.65 -5.99
C GLY A 60 -15.37 -6.74 -4.54
N PHE A 61 -15.70 -7.97 -4.13
CA PHE A 61 -16.16 -8.28 -2.78
C PHE A 61 -15.45 -9.50 -2.25
N VAL A 62 -15.01 -9.46 -1.00
CA VAL A 62 -14.52 -10.65 -0.31
C VAL A 62 -15.70 -11.52 0.10
N ARG A 63 -15.60 -12.82 -0.17
CA ARG A 63 -16.58 -13.85 0.20
C ARG A 63 -15.84 -14.98 0.91
N GLY A 64 -15.81 -14.93 2.24
CA GLY A 64 -15.03 -15.87 3.05
C GLY A 64 -13.55 -15.78 2.70
N GLU A 65 -13.04 -16.84 2.06
CA GLU A 65 -11.64 -17.02 1.68
C GLU A 65 -11.35 -16.74 0.20
N SER A 66 -12.25 -16.01 -0.47
CA SER A 66 -12.14 -15.68 -1.90
C SER A 66 -12.46 -14.22 -2.19
N LEU A 67 -11.91 -13.71 -3.29
CA LEU A 67 -12.26 -12.40 -3.85
C LEU A 67 -13.14 -12.61 -5.11
N SER A 68 -14.33 -12.02 -5.10
CA SER A 68 -15.29 -12.07 -6.21
C SER A 68 -15.23 -10.79 -7.04
N CYS A 69 -15.07 -10.93 -8.34
CA CYS A 69 -15.16 -9.83 -9.29
C CYS A 69 -16.59 -9.26 -9.35
N ILE A 70 -16.75 -7.94 -9.23
CA ILE A 70 -18.05 -7.27 -9.30
C ILE A 70 -18.76 -7.43 -10.65
N TYR A 71 -18.03 -7.69 -11.73
CA TYR A 71 -18.63 -7.73 -13.06
C TYR A 71 -19.49 -8.98 -13.30
N HIS A 72 -18.90 -10.17 -13.16
CA HIS A 72 -19.59 -11.45 -13.45
C HIS A 72 -19.53 -12.44 -12.28
N GLY A 73 -19.07 -11.99 -11.10
CA GLY A 73 -18.99 -12.81 -9.89
C GLY A 73 -17.96 -13.94 -9.92
N TRP A 74 -17.03 -13.95 -10.89
CA TRP A 74 -15.93 -14.91 -10.89
C TRP A 74 -15.14 -14.77 -9.58
N SER A 75 -14.98 -15.87 -8.87
CA SER A 75 -14.37 -15.89 -7.54
C SER A 75 -13.00 -16.54 -7.59
N TYR A 76 -12.02 -15.96 -6.91
CA TYR A 76 -10.63 -16.42 -6.92
C TYR A 76 -10.16 -16.72 -5.50
N ALA A 77 -9.45 -17.83 -5.32
CA ALA A 77 -8.73 -18.15 -4.09
C ALA A 77 -7.49 -17.27 -3.92
N GLN A 78 -6.88 -17.27 -2.73
CA GLN A 78 -5.67 -16.50 -2.40
C GLN A 78 -4.48 -16.74 -3.34
N ALA A 79 -4.34 -17.94 -3.91
CA ALA A 79 -3.30 -18.24 -4.90
C ALA A 79 -3.67 -17.78 -6.32
N GLY A 80 -4.75 -17.02 -6.47
CA GLY A 80 -5.24 -16.46 -7.74
C GLY A 80 -6.08 -17.41 -8.59
N ASN A 81 -6.19 -18.70 -8.26
CA ASN A 81 -6.97 -19.67 -9.04
C ASN A 81 -8.47 -19.41 -8.96
N CYS A 82 -9.15 -19.51 -10.11
CA CYS A 82 -10.59 -19.39 -10.21
C CYS A 82 -11.27 -20.57 -9.49
N LEU A 83 -12.13 -20.25 -8.52
CA LEU A 83 -12.91 -21.22 -7.77
C LEU A 83 -14.30 -21.42 -8.34
N ARG A 84 -14.89 -20.36 -8.90
CA ARG A 84 -16.30 -20.36 -9.28
C ARG A 84 -16.57 -19.42 -10.44
N ILE A 85 -17.33 -19.90 -11.41
CA ILE A 85 -17.92 -19.13 -12.51
C ILE A 85 -19.45 -19.21 -12.34
N PRO A 86 -20.12 -18.15 -11.85
CA PRO A 86 -21.54 -18.23 -11.51
C PRO A 86 -22.47 -18.67 -12.64
N ALA A 87 -22.16 -18.28 -13.89
CA ALA A 87 -22.93 -18.69 -15.07
C ALA A 87 -22.82 -20.18 -15.42
N HIS A 88 -21.80 -20.87 -14.90
CA HIS A 88 -21.55 -22.30 -15.09
C HIS A 88 -21.31 -22.98 -13.74
N PRO A 89 -22.34 -23.09 -12.88
CA PRO A 89 -22.17 -23.50 -11.48
C PRO A 89 -21.67 -24.94 -11.29
N ALA A 90 -21.91 -25.83 -12.27
CA ALA A 90 -21.44 -27.21 -12.26
C ALA A 90 -20.04 -27.39 -12.87
N LEU A 91 -19.47 -26.34 -13.48
CA LEU A 91 -18.15 -26.38 -14.08
C LEU A 91 -17.09 -26.21 -12.99
N ALA A 92 -16.16 -27.15 -12.91
CA ALA A 92 -14.88 -26.92 -12.25
C ALA A 92 -14.03 -26.01 -13.15
N PRO A 93 -13.70 -24.76 -12.73
CA PRO A 93 -12.92 -23.87 -13.57
C PRO A 93 -11.53 -24.46 -13.88
N PRO A 94 -11.03 -24.34 -15.12
CA PRO A 94 -9.68 -24.78 -15.45
C PRO A 94 -8.60 -24.06 -14.63
N ASP A 95 -7.53 -24.78 -14.27
CA ASP A 95 -6.40 -24.24 -13.50
C ASP A 95 -5.63 -23.12 -14.20
N THR A 96 -5.79 -23.00 -15.53
CA THR A 96 -5.22 -21.93 -16.34
C THR A 96 -5.88 -20.58 -16.10
N ILE A 97 -7.09 -20.55 -15.52
CA ILE A 97 -7.77 -19.30 -15.16
C ILE A 97 -7.26 -18.81 -13.82
N ARG A 98 -6.25 -17.93 -13.87
CA ARG A 98 -5.60 -17.35 -12.70
C ARG A 98 -5.48 -15.84 -12.76
N VAL A 99 -5.59 -15.21 -11.60
CA VAL A 99 -5.15 -13.84 -11.37
C VAL A 99 -3.67 -13.87 -10.97
N ALA A 100 -2.87 -12.95 -11.49
CA ALA A 100 -1.48 -12.81 -11.05
C ALA A 100 -1.44 -12.29 -9.59
N THR A 101 -0.55 -12.85 -8.77
CA THR A 101 -0.44 -12.55 -7.35
C THR A 101 0.96 -12.07 -6.99
N GLN A 102 1.08 -11.22 -5.97
CA GLN A 102 2.34 -10.84 -5.34
C GLN A 102 2.37 -11.30 -3.87
N PRO A 103 3.53 -11.73 -3.34
CA PRO A 103 3.67 -11.99 -1.91
C PRO A 103 3.31 -10.74 -1.11
N VAL A 104 2.57 -10.92 -0.03
CA VAL A 104 2.12 -9.85 0.86
C VAL A 104 2.24 -10.28 2.31
N GLU A 105 2.73 -9.38 3.16
CA GLU A 105 2.88 -9.61 4.59
C GLU A 105 2.48 -8.37 5.40
N ASP A 106 1.99 -8.62 6.62
CA ASP A 106 1.76 -7.58 7.63
C ASP A 106 2.98 -7.47 8.53
N GLY A 107 3.71 -6.35 8.40
CA GLY A 107 4.90 -6.04 9.18
C GLY A 107 4.68 -4.78 9.99
N GLY A 108 4.43 -4.92 11.29
CA GLY A 108 4.28 -3.77 12.20
C GLY A 108 3.03 -2.91 11.95
N GLY A 109 1.94 -3.50 11.45
CA GLY A 109 0.71 -2.77 11.12
C GLY A 109 0.75 -2.06 9.76
N ILE A 110 1.72 -2.42 8.93
CA ILE A 110 1.89 -1.95 7.56
C ILE A 110 1.79 -3.16 6.63
N MET A 111 1.01 -3.02 5.56
CA MET A 111 0.91 -4.03 4.52
C MET A 111 2.05 -3.84 3.53
N TRP A 112 2.87 -4.87 3.38
CA TRP A 112 4.02 -4.89 2.49
C TRP A 112 3.77 -5.85 1.33
N ILE A 113 4.20 -5.47 0.14
CA ILE A 113 4.31 -6.40 -1.00
C ILE A 113 5.77 -6.64 -1.33
N SER A 114 6.08 -7.86 -1.76
CA SER A 114 7.41 -8.15 -2.27
C SER A 114 7.56 -7.67 -3.71
N VAL A 115 8.72 -7.08 -3.99
CA VAL A 115 9.17 -6.76 -5.34
C VAL A 115 10.16 -7.83 -5.74
N GLY A 116 9.68 -8.87 -6.44
CA GLY A 116 10.47 -10.08 -6.72
C GLY A 116 10.31 -11.15 -5.64
N GLU A 117 11.36 -11.94 -5.44
CA GLU A 117 11.38 -13.00 -4.43
C GLU A 117 12.12 -12.48 -3.18
N PRO A 118 11.45 -12.34 -2.02
CA PRO A 118 12.03 -11.67 -0.86
C PRO A 118 13.05 -12.58 -0.16
N ALA A 119 14.21 -12.02 0.22
CA ALA A 119 15.26 -12.75 0.94
C ALA A 119 14.99 -12.89 2.45
N ALA A 120 14.16 -12.03 3.01
CA ALA A 120 13.78 -11.99 4.43
C ALA A 120 12.34 -11.44 4.56
N GLY A 121 11.77 -11.45 5.76
CA GLY A 121 10.48 -10.80 6.03
C GLY A 121 10.53 -9.26 5.88
N PRO A 122 9.37 -8.59 5.85
CA PRO A 122 9.31 -7.14 5.72
C PRO A 122 9.91 -6.42 6.93
N PRO A 123 10.37 -5.17 6.74
CA PRO A 123 10.83 -4.33 7.84
C PRO A 123 9.77 -4.17 8.94
N ARG A 124 10.24 -4.08 10.18
CA ARG A 124 9.44 -3.71 11.35
C ARG A 124 10.11 -2.50 12.01
N PHE A 125 9.32 -1.50 12.36
CA PHE A 125 9.80 -0.29 13.02
C PHE A 125 9.44 -0.37 14.51
N GLU A 126 10.34 -0.96 15.30
CA GLU A 126 10.16 -1.11 16.74
C GLU A 126 9.89 0.24 17.43
N GLY A 127 8.95 0.27 18.37
CA GLY A 127 8.55 1.49 19.07
C GLY A 127 7.71 2.47 18.27
N LEU A 128 7.45 2.23 16.97
CA LEU A 128 6.55 3.05 16.16
C LEU A 128 5.19 2.37 15.96
N ALA A 129 4.16 3.19 15.77
CA ALA A 129 2.79 2.80 15.44
C ALA A 129 2.32 3.57 14.19
N PRO A 130 1.70 2.89 13.20
CA PRO A 130 1.13 3.58 12.06
C PRO A 130 -0.07 4.45 12.46
N LEU A 131 -0.11 5.67 11.93
CA LEU A 131 -1.17 6.64 12.20
C LEU A 131 -2.14 6.79 11.02
N ARG A 132 -1.62 7.11 9.83
CA ARG A 132 -2.40 7.29 8.61
C ARG A 132 -1.52 7.27 7.36
N SER A 133 -2.14 7.08 6.21
CA SER A 133 -1.51 7.21 4.89
C SER A 133 -1.94 8.48 4.18
N MET A 134 -1.07 9.02 3.32
CA MET A 134 -1.33 10.20 2.49
C MET A 134 -0.66 10.01 1.14
N MET A 135 -1.35 10.38 0.05
CA MET A 135 -0.72 10.51 -1.25
C MET A 135 -0.14 11.92 -1.36
N VAL A 136 1.11 12.01 -1.78
CA VAL A 136 1.81 13.27 -2.04
C VAL A 136 2.03 13.38 -3.53
N GLU A 137 1.56 14.47 -4.14
CA GLU A 137 1.81 14.79 -5.55
C GLU A 137 3.18 15.45 -5.75
N ALA A 138 4.21 14.81 -5.17
CA ALA A 138 5.61 15.19 -5.27
C ALA A 138 6.49 13.93 -5.13
N ASP A 139 7.73 14.01 -5.62
CA ASP A 139 8.72 12.96 -5.40
C ASP A 139 9.35 13.02 -4.00
N ILE A 140 10.13 12.00 -3.65
CA ILE A 140 10.81 11.92 -2.35
C ILE A 140 11.82 13.06 -2.20
N ALA A 141 12.49 13.49 -3.28
CA ALA A 141 13.49 14.56 -3.21
C ALA A 141 12.87 15.90 -2.79
N ALA A 142 11.65 16.20 -3.26
CA ALA A 142 10.89 17.36 -2.82
C ALA A 142 10.51 17.29 -1.33
N LEU A 143 10.07 16.12 -0.85
CA LEU A 143 9.77 15.91 0.58
C LEU A 143 11.02 16.10 1.45
N GLU A 144 12.15 15.52 1.06
CA GLU A 144 13.44 15.67 1.73
C GLU A 144 13.92 17.13 1.76
N ALA A 145 13.74 17.87 0.66
CA ALA A 145 14.12 19.27 0.57
C ALA A 145 13.33 20.14 1.55
N VAL A 146 12.02 19.90 1.68
CA VAL A 146 11.17 20.63 2.65
C VAL A 146 11.49 20.21 4.08
N ALA A 147 11.70 18.91 4.32
CA ALA A 147 12.02 18.39 5.64
C ALA A 147 13.42 18.77 6.13
N GLY A 148 14.32 19.19 5.23
CA GLY A 148 15.71 19.53 5.55
C GLY A 148 16.57 18.32 5.96
N THR A 149 16.14 17.11 5.61
CA THR A 149 16.79 15.84 5.99
C THR A 149 16.54 14.77 4.91
N LYS A 150 17.33 13.70 4.93
CA LYS A 150 17.27 12.62 3.95
C LYS A 150 16.57 11.40 4.52
N ALA A 151 15.85 10.67 3.67
CA ALA A 151 15.27 9.40 4.05
C ALA A 151 16.36 8.32 4.08
N ASP A 152 16.35 7.47 5.10
CA ASP A 152 17.20 6.28 5.19
C ASP A 152 16.32 5.03 5.27
N GLY A 153 16.58 4.05 4.41
CA GLY A 153 15.72 2.86 4.28
C GLY A 153 14.24 3.17 3.96
N GLY A 154 13.96 4.35 3.38
CA GLY A 154 12.60 4.85 3.13
C GLY A 154 11.96 5.58 4.32
N LEU A 155 12.62 5.62 5.49
CA LEU A 155 12.14 6.35 6.66
C LEU A 155 12.76 7.76 6.69
N LEU A 156 11.90 8.77 6.74
CA LEU A 156 12.26 10.17 6.88
C LEU A 156 11.81 10.67 8.25
N GLY A 157 12.77 10.89 9.14
CA GLY A 157 12.53 11.52 10.44
C GLY A 157 12.79 13.02 10.36
N TYR A 158 11.82 13.85 10.73
CA TYR A 158 12.02 15.29 10.86
C TYR A 158 11.37 15.84 12.13
N THR A 159 11.83 17.00 12.57
CA THR A 159 11.33 17.64 13.79
C THR A 159 10.52 18.87 13.42
N GLU A 160 9.28 18.92 13.89
CA GLU A 160 8.42 20.10 13.76
C GLU A 160 7.87 20.48 15.13
N ASN A 161 8.09 21.73 15.54
CA ASN A 161 7.69 22.24 16.87
C ASN A 161 8.15 21.34 18.03
N ALA A 162 9.42 20.93 18.01
CA ALA A 162 10.05 20.03 18.99
C ALA A 162 9.43 18.62 19.08
N ARG A 163 8.67 18.19 18.07
CA ARG A 163 8.14 16.82 17.95
C ARG A 163 8.79 16.11 16.77
N THR A 164 9.26 14.90 17.00
CA THR A 164 9.76 14.04 15.93
C THR A 164 8.58 13.36 15.23
N VAL A 165 8.52 13.50 13.91
CA VAL A 165 7.56 12.80 13.05
C VAL A 165 8.35 11.85 12.16
N GLN A 166 7.91 10.60 12.09
CA GLN A 166 8.52 9.57 11.26
C GLN A 166 7.62 9.29 10.07
N LEU A 167 8.18 9.41 8.86
CA LEU A 167 7.44 9.21 7.62
C LEU A 167 8.06 8.05 6.85
N LEU A 168 7.29 7.01 6.59
CA LEU A 168 7.71 5.94 5.69
C LEU A 168 7.25 6.27 4.26
N LEU A 169 8.21 6.46 3.37
CA LEU A 169 8.00 6.93 2.02
C LEU A 169 8.12 5.79 1.00
N ALA A 170 7.15 5.69 0.11
CA ALA A 170 7.14 4.74 -0.99
C ALA A 170 6.83 5.45 -2.32
N PRO A 171 7.77 5.45 -3.29
CA PRO A 171 7.54 6.14 -4.56
C PRO A 171 6.44 5.43 -5.38
N GLN A 172 5.58 6.23 -6.03
CA GLN A 172 4.54 5.76 -6.94
C GLN A 172 4.69 6.41 -8.32
N GLY A 173 5.70 5.95 -9.06
CA GLY A 173 6.11 6.54 -10.33
C GLY A 173 7.11 7.68 -10.12
N LYS A 174 7.13 8.66 -11.04
CA LYS A 174 8.14 9.74 -11.03
C LYS A 174 7.76 10.98 -10.22
N ALA A 175 6.47 11.21 -9.97
CA ALA A 175 5.98 12.48 -9.45
C ALA A 175 5.03 12.32 -8.24
N ARG A 176 4.94 11.11 -7.67
CA ARG A 176 4.07 10.83 -6.54
C ARG A 176 4.75 9.95 -5.52
N THR A 177 4.39 10.14 -4.26
CA THR A 177 4.90 9.38 -3.13
C THR A 177 3.73 9.00 -2.22
N LEU A 178 3.60 7.71 -1.92
CA LEU A 178 2.79 7.25 -0.79
C LEU A 178 3.58 7.49 0.49
N MET A 179 2.97 8.21 1.42
CA MET A 179 3.58 8.58 2.69
C MET A 179 2.76 8.00 3.84
N HIS A 180 3.34 7.10 4.62
CA HIS A 180 2.76 6.61 5.87
C HIS A 180 3.33 7.41 7.03
N VAL A 181 2.44 8.02 7.82
CA VAL A 181 2.81 8.72 9.05
C VAL A 181 2.89 7.71 10.18
N LEU A 182 4.04 7.64 10.82
CA LEU A 182 4.32 6.81 11.99
C LEU A 182 4.56 7.72 13.21
N VAL A 183 4.15 7.25 14.39
CA VAL A 183 4.32 7.95 15.66
C VAL A 183 4.83 6.97 16.72
N ASP A 184 5.40 7.48 17.81
CA ASP A 184 5.84 6.62 18.91
C ASP A 184 4.65 5.85 19.52
N GLN A 185 4.87 4.59 19.84
CA GLN A 185 3.91 3.77 20.57
C GLN A 185 3.60 4.43 21.92
N GLY A 186 2.31 4.55 22.24
CA GLY A 186 1.86 5.26 23.44
C GLY A 186 1.63 6.76 23.27
N SER A 187 1.89 7.33 22.08
CA SER A 187 1.53 8.73 21.77
C SER A 187 0.07 9.02 22.12
N SER A 188 -0.16 10.10 22.87
CA SER A 188 -1.48 10.62 23.22
C SER A 188 -2.28 11.04 21.98
N GLN A 189 -3.59 11.20 22.12
CA GLN A 189 -4.44 11.69 21.03
C GLN A 189 -3.97 13.06 20.51
N ALA A 190 -3.53 13.96 21.40
CA ALA A 190 -3.04 15.28 21.04
C ALA A 190 -1.76 15.20 20.19
N GLU A 191 -0.82 14.31 20.56
CA GLU A 191 0.42 14.07 19.80
C GLU A 191 0.13 13.46 18.43
N ARG A 192 -0.79 12.49 18.36
CA ARG A 192 -1.23 11.89 17.09
C ARG A 192 -1.86 12.93 16.16
N ILE A 193 -2.73 13.80 16.69
CA ILE A 193 -3.33 14.90 15.90
C ILE A 193 -2.24 15.86 15.41
N ALA A 194 -1.28 16.21 16.26
CA ALA A 194 -0.18 17.09 15.89
C ALA A 194 0.69 16.49 14.79
N ALA A 195 1.11 15.22 14.92
CA ALA A 195 1.89 14.52 13.90
C ALA A 195 1.16 14.44 12.56
N SER A 196 -0.16 14.18 12.58
CA SER A 196 -0.96 14.20 11.36
C SER A 196 -1.02 15.59 10.70
N ARG A 197 -1.04 16.67 11.49
CA ARG A 197 -1.08 18.05 10.96
C ARG A 197 0.29 18.46 10.40
N ALA A 198 1.37 18.11 11.08
CA ALA A 198 2.74 18.31 10.61
C ALA A 198 2.97 17.61 9.26
N ALA A 199 2.61 16.33 9.16
CA ALA A 199 2.70 15.58 7.89
C ALA A 199 1.88 16.21 6.75
N GLU A 200 0.69 16.74 7.04
CA GLU A 200 -0.13 17.47 6.05
C GLU A 200 0.50 18.80 5.63
N ALA A 201 1.13 19.53 6.55
CA ALA A 201 1.86 20.76 6.23
C ALA A 201 3.07 20.48 5.33
N LEU A 202 3.87 19.46 5.68
CA LEU A 202 5.00 18.99 4.87
C LEU A 202 4.54 18.59 3.45
N ARG A 203 3.45 17.81 3.36
CA ARG A 203 2.85 17.41 2.08
C ARG A 203 2.55 18.61 1.19
N ARG A 204 1.83 19.61 1.73
CA ARG A 204 1.45 20.82 0.98
C ARG A 204 2.68 21.59 0.50
N ALA A 205 3.65 21.81 1.39
CA ALA A 205 4.88 22.52 1.03
C ALA A 205 5.68 21.78 -0.07
N ALA A 206 5.75 20.44 -0.02
CA ALA A 206 6.40 19.65 -1.05
C ALA A 206 5.69 19.75 -2.40
N GLU A 207 4.35 19.62 -2.41
CA GLU A 207 3.53 19.76 -3.61
C GLU A 207 3.61 21.17 -4.22
N ASP A 208 3.60 22.21 -3.40
CA ASP A 208 3.72 23.60 -3.86
C ASP A 208 5.09 23.88 -4.49
N ASN A 209 6.17 23.38 -3.88
CA ASN A 209 7.52 23.46 -4.44
C ASN A 209 7.64 22.72 -5.77
N SER A 210 7.03 21.54 -5.89
CA SER A 210 7.02 20.78 -7.14
C SER A 210 6.23 21.47 -8.26
N ARG A 211 5.16 22.20 -7.93
CA ARG A 211 4.39 23.01 -8.90
C ARG A 211 5.15 24.26 -9.32
N GLY A 212 5.80 24.95 -8.38
CA GLY A 212 6.57 26.17 -8.64
C GLY A 212 7.80 25.95 -9.52
N GLY A 213 8.37 24.74 -9.54
CA GLY A 213 9.50 24.36 -10.39
C GLY A 213 9.17 24.16 -11.87
N ILE A 214 7.89 24.06 -12.25
CA ILE A 214 7.46 23.88 -13.66
C ILE A 214 7.34 25.24 -14.40
N ALA A 215 7.39 26.36 -13.68
CA ALA A 215 7.20 27.71 -14.21
C ALA A 215 8.51 28.48 -14.48
N ARG A 216 9.64 27.81 -14.72
CA ARG A 216 10.91 28.47 -15.09
C ARG A 216 11.64 27.74 -16.22
#